data_AF-A0A1B7TDD3-F1
#
_entry.id   AF-A0A1B7TDD3-F1
#
_cell.length_a   1.000
_cell.length_b   1.000
_cell.length_c   1.000
_cell.angle_alpha   90.00
_cell.angle_beta   90.00
_cell.angle_gamma   90.00
#
_symmetry.space_group_name_H-M   'P 1'
#
loop_
_entity.id
_entity.type
_entity.pdbx_description
1 polymer ?
#
loop_
_entity_poly.entity_id
_entity_poly.type
_entity_poly.pdbx_seq_one_letter_code
_entity_poly.pdbx_strand_id
1 'polypeptide(L)'
;MQFKHGLIPTLSNLGDYFKEVGFFIALYIVLYSAEIIDDLVATYNTPIKAKFIIKNYISSIDIWFIRNIIFAPITEEIVFTLIVQEDYDNKVRFLNSIVYFGIAHLHHAYELYVDETNAYPVGTIIISCLFQMVYTSLFGHINNIIYSQKSQYSKIMNCIFTHAICNYMGFPSVATNGLYLCSNKLSKKTKYSYEALHIILLILGLYFYIKYMFFL
;
A
#
# COMPACT_ATOMS: atom_id res chain seq x y z
N MET A 1 -7.86 -28.82 10.82
CA MET A 1 -6.82 -28.39 9.85
C MET A 1 -6.61 -26.87 9.82
N GLN A 2 -7.63 -26.02 9.98
CA GLN A 2 -7.48 -24.55 10.05
C GLN A 2 -6.49 -24.06 11.14
N PHE A 3 -6.49 -24.67 12.32
CA PHE A 3 -5.57 -24.32 13.42
C PHE A 3 -4.11 -24.74 13.22
N LYS A 4 -3.83 -25.66 12.27
CA LYS A 4 -2.45 -26.08 11.95
C LYS A 4 -1.77 -25.20 10.90
N HIS A 5 -2.53 -24.38 10.17
CA HIS A 5 -2.01 -23.54 9.08
C HIS A 5 -1.81 -22.06 9.45
N GLY A 6 -2.08 -21.66 10.70
CA GLY A 6 -1.86 -20.26 11.12
C GLY A 6 -2.63 -19.26 10.27
N LEU A 7 -3.85 -19.62 9.83
CA LEU A 7 -4.68 -18.74 9.01
C LEU A 7 -5.25 -17.58 9.84
N ILE A 8 -5.70 -17.85 11.07
CA ILE A 8 -6.33 -16.88 11.97
C ILE A 8 -5.68 -17.07 13.36
N PRO A 9 -5.43 -16.00 14.13
CA PRO A 9 -4.85 -16.13 15.46
C PRO A 9 -5.78 -16.91 16.38
N THR A 10 -5.19 -17.68 17.29
CA THR A 10 -5.87 -18.36 18.40
C THR A 10 -5.67 -17.56 19.69
N LEU A 11 -6.53 -17.80 20.69
CA LEU A 11 -6.37 -17.19 22.02
C LEU A 11 -4.98 -17.41 22.62
N SER A 12 -4.35 -18.55 22.34
CA SER A 12 -3.02 -18.90 22.86
C SER A 12 -1.86 -18.16 22.18
N ASN A 13 -2.05 -17.64 20.97
CA ASN A 13 -1.00 -16.95 20.21
C ASN A 13 -1.31 -15.47 19.95
N LEU A 14 -2.40 -14.95 20.53
CA LEU A 14 -2.90 -13.61 20.29
C LEU A 14 -1.87 -12.51 20.63
N GLY A 15 -1.11 -12.71 21.71
CA GLY A 15 -0.06 -11.76 22.09
C GLY A 15 1.08 -11.67 21.08
N ASP A 16 1.50 -12.79 20.50
CA ASP A 16 2.54 -12.80 19.48
C ASP A 16 2.04 -12.31 18.14
N TYR A 17 0.77 -12.60 17.79
CA TYR A 17 0.11 -11.99 16.65
C TYR A 17 0.10 -10.46 16.74
N PHE A 18 -0.22 -9.87 17.89
CA PHE A 18 -0.17 -8.40 18.03
C PHE A 18 1.24 -7.82 17.91
N LYS A 19 2.28 -8.54 18.38
CA LYS A 19 3.67 -8.12 18.16
C LYS A 19 4.03 -8.16 16.68
N GLU A 20 3.60 -9.19 15.97
CA GLU A 20 3.78 -9.35 14.53
C GLU A 20 3.09 -8.22 13.74
N VAL A 21 1.82 -7.94 14.04
CA VAL A 21 1.09 -6.80 13.46
C VAL A 21 1.80 -5.48 13.77
N GLY A 22 2.24 -5.28 15.01
CA GLY A 22 3.01 -4.09 15.41
C GLY A 22 4.32 -3.94 14.64
N PHE A 23 5.00 -5.06 14.37
CA PHE A 23 6.20 -5.09 13.53
C PHE A 23 5.89 -4.69 12.08
N PHE A 24 4.85 -5.25 11.46
CA PHE A 24 4.42 -4.86 10.12
C PHE A 24 4.04 -3.38 10.06
N ILE A 25 3.32 -2.86 11.05
CA ILE A 25 3.01 -1.42 11.16
C ILE A 25 4.30 -0.60 11.16
N ALA A 26 5.28 -0.96 11.99
CA ALA A 26 6.56 -0.25 12.05
C ALA A 26 7.30 -0.30 10.70
N LEU A 27 7.29 -1.46 10.03
CA LEU A 27 7.89 -1.63 8.72
C LEU A 27 7.23 -0.73 7.67
N TYR A 28 5.89 -0.64 7.66
CA TYR A 28 5.15 0.23 6.74
C TYR A 28 5.32 1.73 7.07
N ILE A 29 5.43 2.09 8.35
CA ILE A 29 5.78 3.47 8.75
C ILE A 29 7.16 3.84 8.19
N VAL A 30 8.12 2.92 8.21
CA VAL A 30 9.44 3.16 7.61
C VAL A 30 9.35 3.26 6.09
N LEU A 31 8.63 2.33 5.44
CA LEU A 31 8.45 2.31 3.99
C LEU A 31 7.82 3.60 3.46
N TYR A 32 6.77 4.08 4.11
CA TYR A 32 6.00 5.27 3.72
C TYR A 32 6.35 6.52 4.54
N SER A 33 7.55 6.54 5.16
CA SER A 33 7.95 7.66 6.01
C SER A 33 8.02 8.99 5.26
N ALA A 34 8.39 8.97 3.97
CA ALA A 34 8.42 10.13 3.11
C ALA A 34 7.02 10.73 2.90
N GLU A 35 6.05 9.90 2.50
CA GLU A 35 4.64 10.28 2.31
C GLU A 35 4.04 10.84 3.60
N ILE A 36 4.22 10.13 4.72
CA ILE A 36 3.70 10.56 6.02
C ILE A 36 4.24 11.94 6.38
N ILE A 37 5.54 12.19 6.17
CA ILE A 37 6.14 13.49 6.47
C ILE A 37 5.62 14.58 5.52
N ASP A 38 5.46 14.30 4.23
CA ASP A 38 4.91 15.26 3.26
C ASP A 38 3.46 15.63 3.57
N ASP A 39 2.61 14.65 3.91
CA ASP A 39 1.23 14.88 4.32
C ASP A 39 1.12 15.67 5.64
N LEU A 40 2.02 15.41 6.60
CA LEU A 40 2.08 16.17 7.84
C LEU A 40 2.49 17.63 7.59
N VAL A 41 3.46 17.86 6.70
CA VAL A 41 3.88 19.21 6.29
C VAL A 41 2.74 19.93 5.57
N ALA A 42 2.03 19.25 4.67
CA ALA A 42 0.84 19.76 4.01
C ALA A 42 -0.18 20.23 5.04
N THR A 43 -0.52 19.34 5.98
CA THR A 43 -1.55 19.56 7.00
C THR A 43 -1.18 20.72 7.93
N TYR A 44 0.06 20.78 8.43
CA TYR A 44 0.50 21.83 9.34
C TYR A 44 0.41 23.23 8.74
N ASN A 45 0.67 23.36 7.44
CA ASN A 45 0.70 24.64 6.76
C ASN A 45 -0.64 25.07 6.17
N THR A 46 -1.62 24.17 6.09
CA THR A 46 -2.99 24.58 5.81
C THR A 46 -3.54 25.38 6.99
N PRO A 47 -4.11 26.58 6.79
CA PRO A 47 -4.66 27.43 7.88
C PRO A 47 -5.96 26.86 8.48
N ILE A 48 -6.23 25.58 8.27
CA ILE A 48 -7.47 24.90 8.55
C ILE A 48 -7.46 24.45 10.01
N LYS A 49 -8.47 24.87 10.78
CA LYS A 49 -8.63 24.48 12.20
C LYS A 49 -8.75 22.95 12.31
N ALA A 50 -8.13 22.34 13.33
CA ALA A 50 -8.18 20.89 13.58
C ALA A 50 -9.60 20.30 13.52
N LYS A 51 -10.62 21.03 14.00
CA LYS A 51 -12.03 20.62 13.94
C LYS A 51 -12.56 20.46 12.50
N PHE A 52 -12.08 21.28 11.56
CA PHE A 52 -12.44 21.17 10.15
C PHE A 52 -11.70 20.02 9.46
N ILE A 53 -10.44 19.77 9.81
CA ILE A 53 -9.69 18.60 9.33
C ILE A 53 -10.39 17.31 9.76
N ILE A 54 -10.74 17.17 11.05
CA ILE A 54 -11.46 16.01 11.57
C ILE A 54 -12.81 15.84 10.86
N LYS A 55 -13.56 16.94 10.68
CA LYS A 55 -14.84 16.89 9.97
C LYS A 55 -14.67 16.42 8.53
N ASN A 56 -13.67 16.93 7.81
CA ASN A 56 -13.39 16.54 6.44
C ASN A 56 -12.98 15.06 6.34
N TYR A 57 -12.13 14.60 7.26
CA TYR A 57 -11.70 13.21 7.30
C TYR A 57 -12.87 12.26 7.57
N ILE A 58 -13.74 12.59 8.51
CA ILE A 58 -14.94 11.80 8.76
C ILE A 58 -15.87 11.83 7.55
N SER A 59 -16.02 12.98 6.88
CA SER A 59 -16.84 13.06 5.66
C SER A 59 -16.25 12.33 4.46
N SER A 60 -14.94 12.08 4.43
CA SER A 60 -14.29 11.26 3.39
C SER A 60 -14.38 9.76 3.64
N ILE A 61 -14.87 9.33 4.82
CA ILE A 61 -15.17 7.92 5.08
C ILE A 61 -16.54 7.62 4.44
N ASP A 62 -16.52 7.37 3.15
CA ASP A 62 -17.68 6.93 2.39
C ASP A 62 -17.64 5.41 2.14
N ILE A 63 -18.66 4.91 1.43
CA ILE A 63 -18.77 3.49 1.09
C ILE A 63 -17.59 3.02 0.23
N TRP A 64 -17.04 3.88 -0.62
CA TRP A 64 -15.91 3.56 -1.49
C TRP A 64 -14.62 3.42 -0.70
N PHE A 65 -14.40 4.30 0.28
CA PHE A 65 -13.29 4.21 1.23
C PHE A 65 -13.36 2.92 2.03
N ILE A 66 -14.52 2.60 2.63
CA ILE A 66 -14.69 1.36 3.40
C ILE A 66 -14.48 0.13 2.51
N ARG A 67 -15.00 0.15 1.27
CA ARG A 67 -14.75 -0.90 0.28
C ARG A 67 -13.24 -1.07 0.07
N ASN A 68 -12.51 0.00 -0.19
CA ASN A 68 -11.09 -0.04 -0.55
C ASN A 68 -10.18 -0.51 0.59
N ILE A 69 -10.51 -0.14 1.83
CA ILE A 69 -9.65 -0.43 3.00
C ILE A 69 -10.02 -1.74 3.70
N ILE A 70 -11.28 -2.19 3.59
CA ILE A 70 -11.75 -3.37 4.32
C ILE A 70 -12.19 -4.48 3.36
N PHE A 71 -13.22 -4.24 2.55
CA PHE A 71 -13.85 -5.32 1.79
C PHE A 71 -12.98 -5.85 0.65
N ALA A 72 -12.36 -4.96 -0.13
CA ALA A 72 -11.47 -5.33 -1.22
C ALA A 72 -10.27 -6.15 -0.71
N PRO A 73 -9.47 -5.67 0.27
CA PRO A 73 -8.38 -6.46 0.85
C PRO A 73 -8.80 -7.82 1.37
N ILE A 74 -9.91 -7.91 2.11
CA ILE A 74 -10.39 -9.19 2.65
C ILE A 74 -10.75 -10.16 1.53
N THR A 75 -11.56 -9.70 0.57
CA THR A 75 -12.10 -10.59 -0.49
C THR A 75 -11.02 -11.00 -1.48
N GLU A 76 -10.19 -10.07 -1.92
CA GLU A 76 -9.11 -10.32 -2.88
C GLU A 76 -8.05 -11.24 -2.29
N GLU A 77 -7.63 -11.01 -1.03
CA GLU A 77 -6.65 -11.89 -0.39
C GLU A 77 -7.20 -13.28 -0.14
N ILE A 78 -8.47 -13.43 0.22
CA ILE A 78 -9.08 -14.76 0.37
C ILE A 78 -9.07 -15.51 -0.96
N VAL A 79 -9.53 -14.88 -2.04
CA VAL A 79 -9.55 -15.50 -3.37
C VAL A 79 -8.14 -15.85 -3.84
N PHE A 80 -7.21 -14.91 -3.73
CA PHE A 80 -5.83 -15.10 -4.14
C PHE A 80 -5.14 -16.21 -3.33
N THR A 81 -5.31 -16.18 -2.01
CA THR A 81 -4.74 -17.16 -1.10
C THR A 81 -5.33 -18.55 -1.33
N LEU A 82 -6.59 -18.67 -1.74
CA LEU A 82 -7.17 -19.98 -2.10
C LEU A 82 -6.59 -20.54 -3.41
N ILE A 83 -6.30 -19.67 -4.38
CA ILE A 83 -5.78 -20.08 -5.70
C ILE A 83 -4.28 -20.37 -5.66
N VAL A 84 -3.52 -19.59 -4.90
CA VAL A 84 -2.05 -19.66 -4.90
C VAL A 84 -1.49 -20.62 -3.83
N GLN A 85 -2.35 -21.24 -3.02
CA GLN A 85 -1.93 -22.15 -1.95
C GLN A 85 -1.65 -23.60 -2.36
N GLU A 86 -1.88 -23.98 -3.61
CA GLU A 86 -1.36 -25.28 -4.05
C GLU A 86 0.18 -25.23 -4.04
N ASP A 87 0.86 -26.38 -3.90
CA ASP A 87 2.33 -26.54 -3.85
C ASP A 87 3.00 -26.16 -5.19
N TYR A 88 2.78 -24.94 -5.63
CA TYR A 88 3.29 -24.33 -6.83
C TYR A 88 4.70 -23.81 -6.60
N ASP A 89 5.56 -23.99 -7.60
CA ASP A 89 6.88 -23.37 -7.60
C ASP A 89 6.80 -21.83 -7.65
N ASN A 90 7.91 -21.16 -7.35
CA ASN A 90 7.96 -19.69 -7.33
C ASN A 90 7.58 -19.04 -8.67
N LYS A 91 7.81 -19.73 -9.79
CA LYS A 91 7.49 -19.21 -11.13
C LYS A 91 5.98 -19.18 -11.35
N VAL A 92 5.28 -20.26 -11.00
CA VAL A 92 3.82 -20.32 -11.09
C VAL A 92 3.19 -19.32 -10.13
N ARG A 93 3.72 -19.17 -8.92
CA ARG A 93 3.23 -18.16 -7.96
C ARG A 93 3.39 -16.74 -8.48
N PHE A 94 4.51 -16.42 -9.11
CA PHE A 94 4.71 -15.11 -9.75
C PHE A 94 3.75 -14.87 -10.93
N LEU A 95 3.53 -15.89 -11.78
CA LEU A 95 2.55 -15.80 -12.87
C LEU A 95 1.13 -15.57 -12.33
N ASN A 96 0.74 -16.25 -11.26
CA ASN A 96 -0.54 -16.02 -10.60
C ASN A 96 -0.66 -14.59 -10.06
N SER A 97 0.40 -14.02 -9.48
CA SER A 97 0.41 -12.60 -9.09
C SER A 97 0.15 -11.67 -10.28
N ILE A 98 0.72 -11.96 -11.46
CA ILE A 98 0.45 -11.17 -12.67
C ILE A 98 -1.02 -11.28 -13.09
N VAL A 99 -1.60 -12.47 -13.06
CA VAL A 99 -2.98 -12.70 -13.53
C VAL A 99 -4.01 -12.11 -12.55
N TYR A 100 -3.91 -12.46 -11.27
CA TYR A 100 -4.95 -12.15 -10.29
C TYR A 100 -4.81 -10.75 -9.68
N PHE A 101 -3.59 -10.23 -9.56
CA PHE A 101 -3.38 -8.84 -9.16
C PHE A 101 -3.15 -7.95 -10.39
N GLY A 102 -2.14 -8.22 -11.20
CA GLY A 102 -1.77 -7.36 -12.32
C GLY A 102 -2.90 -7.08 -13.32
N ILE A 103 -3.35 -8.13 -14.01
CA ILE A 103 -4.33 -8.02 -15.11
C ILE A 103 -5.69 -7.57 -14.58
N ALA A 104 -6.06 -7.97 -13.36
CA ALA A 104 -7.31 -7.56 -12.74
C ALA A 104 -7.46 -6.03 -12.72
N HIS A 105 -6.37 -5.26 -12.58
CA HIS A 105 -6.39 -3.80 -12.53
C HIS A 105 -6.49 -3.12 -13.91
N LEU A 106 -6.49 -3.86 -15.02
CA LEU A 106 -6.71 -3.27 -16.35
C LEU A 106 -8.11 -2.67 -16.50
N HIS A 107 -9.08 -3.04 -15.64
CA HIS A 107 -10.40 -2.41 -15.63
C HIS A 107 -10.36 -0.90 -15.34
N HIS A 108 -9.32 -0.41 -14.64
CA HIS A 108 -9.12 1.03 -14.43
C HIS A 108 -8.91 1.81 -15.74
N ALA A 109 -8.53 1.14 -16.84
CA ALA A 109 -8.47 1.78 -18.14
C ALA A 109 -9.84 2.34 -18.56
N TYR A 110 -10.91 1.59 -18.25
CA TYR A 110 -12.28 2.03 -18.50
C TYR A 110 -12.67 3.19 -17.60
N GLU A 111 -12.29 3.15 -16.31
CA GLU A 111 -12.57 4.24 -15.38
C GLU A 111 -11.89 5.55 -15.83
N LEU A 112 -10.63 5.48 -16.25
CA LEU A 112 -9.89 6.63 -16.78
C LEU A 112 -10.43 7.10 -18.15
N TYR A 113 -11.01 6.20 -18.93
CA TYR A 113 -11.60 6.55 -20.22
C TYR A 113 -12.95 7.25 -20.08
N VAL A 114 -13.77 6.83 -19.11
CA VAL A 114 -15.15 7.30 -18.91
C VAL A 114 -15.24 8.45 -17.90
N ASP A 115 -14.13 8.87 -17.27
CA ASP A 115 -14.11 9.99 -16.32
C ASP A 115 -14.86 11.21 -16.87
N GLU A 116 -15.99 11.51 -16.21
CA GLU A 116 -16.98 12.50 -16.63
C GLU A 116 -16.42 13.94 -16.63
N THR A 117 -15.30 14.16 -15.96
CA THR A 117 -14.71 15.49 -15.79
C THR A 117 -13.68 15.85 -16.87
N ASN A 118 -13.03 14.85 -17.49
CA ASN A 118 -12.23 14.93 -18.72
C ASN A 118 -11.67 13.53 -19.04
N ALA A 119 -11.93 13.00 -20.24
CA ALA A 119 -11.29 11.75 -20.68
C ALA A 119 -9.77 11.93 -20.77
N TYR A 120 -9.01 11.11 -20.05
CA TYR A 120 -7.55 11.16 -20.10
C TYR A 120 -7.04 10.81 -21.51
N PRO A 121 -5.92 11.41 -21.98
CA PRO A 121 -5.30 10.99 -23.22
C PRO A 121 -4.99 9.50 -23.20
N VAL A 122 -5.26 8.79 -24.30
CA VAL A 122 -5.07 7.32 -24.40
C VAL A 122 -3.67 6.89 -23.99
N GLY A 123 -2.64 7.67 -24.35
CA GLY A 123 -1.26 7.41 -23.92
C GLY A 123 -1.08 7.41 -22.40
N THR A 124 -1.71 8.34 -21.70
CA THR A 124 -1.71 8.41 -20.23
C THR A 124 -2.42 7.21 -19.63
N ILE A 125 -3.58 6.83 -20.17
CA ILE A 125 -4.33 5.65 -19.71
C ILE A 125 -3.46 4.39 -19.81
N ILE A 126 -2.82 4.18 -20.97
CA ILE A 126 -1.95 3.01 -21.19
C ILE A 126 -0.80 2.99 -20.20
N ILE A 127 -0.10 4.11 -20.00
CA ILE A 127 1.04 4.19 -19.07
C ILE A 127 0.58 3.90 -17.64
N SER A 128 -0.53 4.52 -17.19
CA SER A 128 -1.07 4.32 -15.85
C SER A 128 -1.46 2.86 -15.61
N CYS A 129 -2.18 2.23 -16.55
CA CYS A 129 -2.59 0.84 -16.40
C CYS A 129 -1.41 -0.14 -16.46
N LEU A 130 -0.41 0.10 -17.32
CA LEU A 130 0.80 -0.73 -17.34
C LEU A 130 1.59 -0.60 -16.05
N PHE A 131 1.75 0.61 -15.53
CA PHE A 131 2.40 0.85 -14.26
C PHE A 131 1.66 0.15 -13.12
N GLN A 132 0.32 0.32 -13.07
CA GLN A 132 -0.51 -0.32 -12.06
C GLN A 132 -0.46 -1.83 -12.16
N MET A 133 -0.48 -2.41 -13.36
CA MET A 133 -0.34 -3.84 -13.58
C MET A 133 0.99 -4.36 -13.05
N VAL A 134 2.12 -3.69 -13.37
CA VAL A 134 3.44 -4.09 -12.87
C VAL A 134 3.52 -3.97 -11.34
N TYR A 135 3.07 -2.84 -10.81
CA TYR A 135 3.07 -2.57 -9.37
C TYR A 135 2.25 -3.60 -8.60
N THR A 136 1.00 -3.86 -9.03
CA THR A 136 0.12 -4.82 -8.36
C THR A 136 0.58 -6.26 -8.55
N SER A 137 1.23 -6.60 -9.66
CA SER A 137 1.88 -7.91 -9.84
C SER A 137 3.01 -8.13 -8.82
N LEU A 138 3.86 -7.12 -8.62
CA LEU A 138 4.93 -7.17 -7.61
C LEU A 138 4.35 -7.24 -6.19
N PHE A 139 3.32 -6.44 -5.91
CA PHE A 139 2.59 -6.47 -4.64
C PHE A 139 2.04 -7.88 -4.35
N GLY A 140 1.32 -8.48 -5.30
CA GLY A 140 0.80 -9.84 -5.14
C GLY A 140 1.91 -10.88 -4.92
N HIS A 141 3.09 -10.69 -5.51
CA HIS A 141 4.23 -11.58 -5.27
C HIS A 141 4.83 -11.39 -3.88
N ILE A 142 4.91 -10.15 -3.38
CA ILE A 142 5.33 -9.87 -2.01
C ILE A 142 4.34 -10.45 -1.00
N ASN A 143 3.03 -10.33 -1.25
CA ASN A 143 2.03 -10.94 -0.37
C ASN A 143 2.12 -12.47 -0.35
N ASN A 144 2.47 -13.08 -1.48
CA ASN A 144 2.83 -14.50 -1.52
C ASN A 144 4.02 -14.85 -0.62
N ILE A 145 5.07 -14.03 -0.62
CA ILE A 145 6.23 -14.23 0.26
C ILE A 145 5.81 -14.13 1.73
N ILE A 146 5.07 -13.08 2.10
CA ILE A 146 4.51 -12.87 3.44
C ILE A 146 3.71 -14.12 3.85
N TYR A 147 2.77 -14.57 3.03
CA TYR A 147 1.96 -15.76 3.30
C TYR A 147 2.81 -17.04 3.53
N SER A 148 3.94 -17.15 2.84
CA SER A 148 4.81 -18.34 2.89
C SER A 148 5.71 -18.39 4.11
N GLN A 149 5.91 -17.27 4.80
CA GLN A 149 6.77 -17.22 5.97
C GLN A 149 6.26 -18.20 7.03
N LYS A 150 7.17 -19.06 7.51
CA LYS A 150 6.84 -20.13 8.47
C LYS A 150 6.62 -19.61 9.89
N SER A 151 7.12 -18.41 10.19
CA SER A 151 7.10 -17.78 11.52
C SER A 151 5.82 -17.03 11.83
N GLN A 152 4.85 -16.99 10.91
CA GLN A 152 3.66 -16.16 11.08
C GLN A 152 2.55 -16.85 11.84
N TYR A 153 1.96 -16.13 12.80
CA TYR A 153 0.85 -16.62 13.61
C TYR A 153 -0.50 -16.50 12.88
N SER A 154 -0.61 -15.55 11.94
CA SER A 154 -1.82 -15.32 11.14
C SER A 154 -1.52 -14.85 9.71
N LYS A 155 -1.16 -15.78 8.84
CA LYS A 155 -0.69 -15.54 7.47
C LYS A 155 -1.63 -14.71 6.61
N ILE A 156 -2.92 -15.08 6.56
CA ILE A 156 -3.88 -14.37 5.71
C ILE A 156 -4.18 -12.96 6.26
N MET A 157 -4.22 -12.80 7.58
CA MET A 157 -4.47 -11.50 8.20
C MET A 157 -3.33 -10.53 7.94
N ASN A 158 -2.09 -10.99 7.93
CA ASN A 158 -0.94 -10.15 7.56
C ASN A 158 -1.01 -9.70 6.10
N CYS A 159 -1.46 -10.59 5.20
CA CYS A 159 -1.65 -10.27 3.80
C CYS A 159 -2.78 -9.23 3.62
N ILE A 160 -3.92 -9.42 4.29
CA ILE A 160 -5.05 -8.48 4.30
C ILE A 160 -4.62 -7.13 4.86
N PHE A 161 -3.87 -7.13 5.96
CA PHE A 161 -3.40 -5.91 6.61
C PHE A 161 -2.42 -5.14 5.72
N THR A 162 -1.45 -5.84 5.13
CA THR A 162 -0.52 -5.30 4.14
C THR A 162 -1.27 -4.68 2.97
N HIS A 163 -2.26 -5.39 2.43
CA HIS A 163 -3.09 -4.91 1.34
C HIS A 163 -3.88 -3.65 1.72
N ALA A 164 -4.55 -3.65 2.88
CA ALA A 164 -5.28 -2.48 3.36
C ALA A 164 -4.38 -1.24 3.50
N ILE A 165 -3.15 -1.40 4.01
CA ILE A 165 -2.17 -0.30 4.08
C ILE A 165 -1.78 0.18 2.68
N CYS A 166 -1.46 -0.73 1.76
CA CYS A 166 -1.09 -0.34 0.40
C CYS A 166 -2.25 0.33 -0.36
N ASN A 167 -3.49 -0.10 -0.16
CA ASN A 167 -4.67 0.56 -0.73
C ASN A 167 -4.89 1.96 -0.14
N TYR A 168 -4.52 2.16 1.13
CA TYR A 168 -4.60 3.48 1.77
C TYR A 168 -3.48 4.42 1.33
N MET A 169 -2.22 3.95 1.35
CA MET A 169 -1.04 4.78 1.07
C MET A 169 -0.77 4.93 -0.43
N GLY A 170 -1.15 3.96 -1.24
CA GLY A 170 -0.90 3.94 -2.68
C GLY A 170 0.59 3.79 -3.04
N PHE A 171 0.92 4.16 -4.28
CA PHE A 171 2.31 4.22 -4.71
C PHE A 171 2.99 5.48 -4.16
N PRO A 172 4.17 5.38 -3.51
CA PRO A 172 4.93 6.51 -2.99
C PRO A 172 5.18 7.60 -4.03
N SER A 173 4.87 8.86 -3.69
CA SER A 173 5.03 9.98 -4.62
C SER A 173 6.48 10.45 -4.62
N VAL A 174 7.10 10.53 -5.80
CA VAL A 174 8.43 11.14 -5.95
C VAL A 174 8.37 12.67 -5.80
N ALA A 175 7.19 13.26 -6.03
CA ALA A 175 6.94 14.68 -5.84
C ALA A 175 6.52 15.00 -4.40
N THR A 176 6.84 16.21 -3.94
CA THR A 176 6.53 16.71 -2.60
C THR A 176 5.32 17.66 -2.65
N ASN A 177 4.13 17.08 -2.55
CA ASN A 177 2.86 17.80 -2.64
C ASN A 177 2.65 18.72 -1.43
N GLY A 178 3.07 18.28 -0.24
CA GLY A 178 3.00 19.08 0.98
C GLY A 178 3.96 20.27 0.96
N LEU A 179 5.15 20.09 0.40
CA LEU A 179 6.08 21.20 0.16
C LEU A 179 5.49 22.23 -0.82
N TYR A 180 4.81 21.78 -1.89
CA TYR A 180 4.23 22.67 -2.90
C TYR A 180 3.29 23.72 -2.29
N LEU A 181 2.46 23.32 -1.32
CA LEU A 181 1.52 24.22 -0.61
C LEU A 181 2.23 25.34 0.19
N CYS A 182 3.49 25.12 0.55
CA CYS A 182 4.29 26.02 1.39
C CYS A 182 5.40 26.72 0.60
N SER A 183 5.55 26.35 -0.67
CA SER A 183 6.66 26.71 -1.56
C SER A 183 6.93 28.22 -1.56
N ASN A 184 5.89 29.05 -1.57
CA ASN A 184 6.06 30.51 -1.68
C ASN A 184 6.69 31.17 -0.43
N LYS A 185 6.73 30.47 0.71
CA LYS A 185 7.28 30.99 1.98
C LYS A 185 8.70 30.49 2.28
N LEU A 186 9.23 29.58 1.47
CA LEU A 186 10.49 28.87 1.76
C LEU A 186 11.62 29.34 0.84
N SER A 187 12.83 29.41 1.41
CA SER A 187 14.05 29.69 0.63
C SER A 187 14.31 28.57 -0.38
N LYS A 188 14.94 28.89 -1.52
CA LYS A 188 15.34 27.88 -2.52
C LYS A 188 16.18 26.75 -1.89
N LYS A 189 17.10 27.09 -0.99
CA LYS A 189 17.96 26.11 -0.28
C LYS A 189 17.11 25.12 0.53
N THR A 190 16.11 25.62 1.27
CA THR A 190 15.23 24.79 2.10
C THR A 190 14.40 23.83 1.26
N LYS A 191 13.92 24.26 0.09
CA LYS A 191 13.16 23.39 -0.83
C LYS A 191 14.00 22.21 -1.32
N TYR A 192 15.20 22.50 -1.86
CA TYR A 192 16.10 21.45 -2.33
C TYR A 192 16.51 20.49 -1.21
N SER A 193 16.76 21.00 -0.01
CA SER A 193 17.06 20.14 1.15
C SER A 193 15.89 19.22 1.51
N TYR A 194 14.65 19.69 1.40
CA TYR A 194 13.46 18.89 1.66
C TYR A 194 13.23 17.81 0.60
N GLU A 195 13.31 18.17 -0.69
CA GLU A 195 13.18 17.22 -1.80
C GLU A 195 14.25 16.12 -1.73
N ALA A 196 15.49 16.49 -1.40
CA ALA A 196 16.56 15.53 -1.18
C ALA A 196 16.27 14.59 0.00
N LEU A 197 15.77 15.13 1.12
CA LEU A 197 15.38 14.32 2.28
C LEU A 197 14.23 13.35 1.92
N HIS A 198 13.23 13.81 1.18
CA HIS A 198 12.11 13.00 0.70
C HIS A 198 12.59 11.80 -0.11
N ILE A 199 13.45 12.02 -1.10
CA ILE A 199 14.04 10.95 -1.91
C ILE A 199 14.89 10.00 -1.07
N ILE A 200 15.67 10.51 -0.11
CA ILE A 200 16.47 9.67 0.80
C ILE A 200 15.56 8.75 1.61
N LEU A 201 14.46 9.28 2.15
CA LEU A 201 13.48 8.50 2.93
C LEU A 201 12.80 7.43 2.07
N LEU A 202 12.43 7.73 0.83
CA LEU A 202 11.90 6.75 -0.12
C LEU A 202 12.88 5.58 -0.35
N ILE A 203 14.14 5.90 -0.62
CA ILE A 203 15.17 4.89 -0.90
C ILE A 203 15.46 4.06 0.35
N LEU A 204 15.59 4.69 1.52
CA LEU A 204 15.84 3.98 2.78
C LEU A 204 14.66 3.11 3.18
N GLY A 205 13.44 3.63 3.06
CA GLY A 205 12.20 2.90 3.34
C GLY A 205 12.10 1.65 2.49
N LEU A 206 12.28 1.79 1.17
CA LEU A 206 12.30 0.67 0.23
C LEU A 206 13.41 -0.33 0.54
N TYR A 207 14.62 0.14 0.85
CA TYR A 207 15.75 -0.72 1.20
C TYR A 207 15.46 -1.58 2.43
N PHE A 208 14.97 -0.98 3.52
CA PHE A 208 14.64 -1.73 4.74
C PHE A 208 13.50 -2.73 4.51
N TYR A 209 12.49 -2.34 3.72
CA TYR A 209 11.39 -3.21 3.34
C TYR A 209 11.86 -4.43 2.54
N ILE A 210 12.63 -4.23 1.47
CA ILE A 210 13.18 -5.33 0.65
C ILE A 210 14.12 -6.20 1.47
N LYS A 211 14.99 -5.60 2.30
CA LYS A 211 15.90 -6.34 3.16
C LYS A 211 15.12 -7.27 4.09
N TYR A 212 14.02 -6.80 4.66
CA TYR A 212 13.16 -7.63 5.49
C TYR A 212 12.48 -8.75 4.70
N MET A 213 11.90 -8.45 3.54
CA MET A 213 11.11 -9.43 2.77
C MET A 213 11.95 -10.57 2.19
N PHE A 214 13.21 -10.32 1.82
CA PHE A 214 14.01 -11.27 1.06
C PHE A 214 15.26 -11.80 1.78
N PHE A 215 15.70 -11.15 2.88
CA PHE A 215 17.02 -11.44 3.47
C PHE A 215 17.02 -11.59 5.01
N LEU A 216 15.85 -11.56 5.66
CA LEU A 216 15.65 -11.82 7.09
C LEU A 216 14.65 -12.95 7.29
#